data_AF-A0AAD0MWW0-F1
#
_entry.id   AF-A0AAD0MWW0-F1
#
_cell.length_a   1.000
_cell.length_b   1.000
_cell.length_c   1.000
_cell.angle_alpha   90.00
_cell.angle_beta   90.00
_cell.angle_gamma   90.00
#
_symmetry.space_group_name_H-M   'P 1'
#
loop_
_entity.id
_entity.type
_entity.pdbx_description
1 polymer ?
#
loop_
_entity_poly.entity_id
_entity_poly.type
_entity_poly.pdbx_seq_one_letter_code
_entity_poly.pdbx_strand_id
1 'polypeptide(L)'
;MVFFDLEFYVPEKKRTASGFCYNPWDKDCRFIGGSFMVANPERDFSIAKSEVLKKTKSFWLWEHATEKEMLEHIYALLKTACDQVKNAHDGAVSAILCGIGITSSDIPILFELFKRFHILSNQEAFAFQNSFRVVDLSCSSSGRSTTLATSYIQNPKITF
;
A
#
# COMPACT_ATOMS: atom_id res chain seq x y z
N MET A 1 -5.97 -2.85 10.47
CA MET A 1 -5.30 -1.78 9.70
C MET A 1 -4.32 -2.42 8.73
N VAL A 2 -4.09 -1.81 7.58
CA VAL A 2 -3.06 -2.22 6.63
C VAL A 2 -2.09 -1.06 6.46
N PHE A 3 -0.86 -1.24 6.90
CA PHE A 3 0.25 -0.32 6.60
C PHE A 3 0.88 -0.75 5.28
N PHE A 4 1.14 0.18 4.38
CA PHE A 4 1.79 -0.15 3.13
C PHE A 4 2.55 1.01 2.52
N ASP A 5 3.46 0.65 1.63
CA ASP A 5 4.32 1.54 0.84
C ASP A 5 4.56 0.88 -0.53
N LEU A 6 4.43 1.64 -1.61
CA LEU A 6 4.47 1.13 -2.98
C LEU A 6 5.70 1.64 -3.75
N GLU A 7 6.25 0.79 -4.61
CA GLU A 7 7.47 1.05 -5.36
C GLU A 7 7.24 0.98 -6.87
N PHE A 8 7.81 1.95 -7.56
CA PHE A 8 7.52 2.21 -8.97
C PHE A 8 8.78 2.47 -9.80
N TYR A 9 8.77 1.97 -11.03
CA TYR A 9 9.77 2.31 -12.04
C TYR A 9 9.22 3.42 -12.92
N VAL A 10 9.96 4.54 -12.99
CA VAL A 10 9.74 5.61 -13.96
C VAL A 10 10.94 5.68 -14.91
N PRO A 11 10.75 5.60 -16.23
CA PRO A 11 11.83 5.75 -17.21
C PRO A 11 12.57 7.07 -17.03
N GLU A 12 13.90 7.07 -17.18
CA GLU A 12 14.76 8.24 -16.94
C GLU A 12 14.30 9.49 -17.68
N LYS A 13 13.92 9.34 -18.95
CA LYS A 13 13.44 10.45 -19.81
C LYS A 13 12.17 11.13 -19.30
N LYS A 14 11.44 10.48 -18.38
CA LYS A 14 10.16 10.95 -17.80
C LYS A 14 10.30 11.36 -16.34
N ARG A 15 11.49 11.25 -15.75
CA ARG A 15 11.75 11.71 -14.39
C ARG A 15 11.82 13.23 -14.37
N THR A 16 11.30 13.85 -13.31
CA THR A 16 11.42 15.29 -13.09
C THR A 16 12.52 15.58 -12.07
N ALA A 17 12.98 16.83 -11.99
CA ALA A 17 14.01 17.23 -11.01
C ALA A 17 13.56 17.07 -9.55
N SER A 18 12.25 17.02 -9.30
CA SER A 18 11.64 16.97 -7.96
C SER A 18 11.14 15.58 -7.54
N GLY A 19 11.32 14.54 -8.37
CA GLY A 19 11.00 13.16 -7.98
C GLY A 19 10.55 12.25 -9.12
N PHE A 20 9.99 11.11 -8.72
CA PHE A 20 9.42 10.11 -9.63
C PHE A 20 7.91 10.36 -9.77
N CYS A 21 7.48 11.10 -10.81
CA CYS A 21 6.06 11.23 -11.14
C CYS A 21 5.57 9.96 -11.84
N TYR A 22 5.26 8.92 -11.06
CA TYR A 22 4.66 7.72 -11.62
C TYR A 22 3.29 8.04 -12.23
N ASN A 23 3.07 7.56 -13.45
CA ASN A 23 1.81 7.71 -14.17
C ASN A 23 1.22 6.31 -14.46
N PRO A 24 0.10 5.91 -13.81
CA PRO A 24 -0.50 4.60 -14.00
C PRO A 24 -1.10 4.38 -15.41
N TRP A 25 -1.31 5.44 -16.19
CA TRP A 25 -1.78 5.39 -17.57
C TRP A 25 -0.64 5.25 -18.59
N ASP A 26 0.60 5.46 -18.15
CA ASP A 26 1.78 5.31 -18.99
C ASP A 26 2.25 3.85 -18.98
N LYS A 27 2.41 3.26 -20.16
CA LYS A 27 2.85 1.86 -20.30
C LYS A 27 4.35 1.66 -20.06
N ASP A 28 5.14 2.73 -20.16
CA ASP A 28 6.58 2.66 -19.90
C ASP A 28 6.87 2.76 -18.39
N CYS A 29 5.93 3.29 -17.60
CA CYS A 29 5.99 3.20 -16.15
C CYS A 29 5.55 1.80 -15.70
N ARG A 30 6.26 1.22 -14.73
CA ARG A 30 5.96 -0.12 -14.22
C ARG A 30 5.79 -0.12 -12.72
N PHE A 31 4.79 -0.83 -12.23
CA PHE A 31 4.69 -1.13 -10.81
C PHE A 31 5.69 -2.25 -10.46
N ILE A 32 6.59 -1.98 -9.51
CA ILE A 32 7.66 -2.93 -9.14
C ILE A 32 7.26 -3.77 -7.94
N GLY A 33 6.42 -3.24 -7.05
CA GLY A 33 6.00 -3.96 -5.86
C GLY A 33 5.68 -3.06 -4.69
N GLY A 34 5.67 -3.64 -3.50
CA GLY A 34 5.43 -2.89 -2.28
C GLY A 34 5.49 -3.78 -1.05
N SER A 35 5.50 -3.15 0.11
CA SER A 35 5.50 -3.83 1.40
C SER A 35 4.20 -3.54 2.15
N PHE A 36 3.64 -4.57 2.80
CA PHE A 36 2.33 -4.54 3.44
C PHE A 36 2.40 -5.19 4.82
N MET A 37 1.85 -4.54 5.84
CA MET A 37 1.66 -5.11 7.17
C MET A 37 0.20 -4.98 7.59
N VAL A 38 -0.47 -6.12 7.76
CA VAL A 38 -1.81 -6.17 8.36
C VAL A 38 -1.66 -6.24 9.88
N ALA A 39 -2.16 -5.21 10.57
CA ALA A 39 -2.05 -5.05 12.01
C ALA A 39 -3.42 -4.94 12.68
N ASN A 40 -3.60 -5.64 13.80
CA ASN A 40 -4.69 -5.43 14.74
C ASN A 40 -4.23 -4.39 15.80
N PRO A 41 -4.87 -3.21 15.89
CA PRO A 41 -4.44 -2.15 16.82
C PRO A 41 -4.35 -2.59 18.29
N GLU A 42 -5.22 -3.48 18.75
CA GLU A 42 -5.24 -3.94 20.14
C GLU A 42 -4.05 -4.86 20.48
N ARG A 43 -3.49 -5.54 19.48
CA ARG A 43 -2.45 -6.56 19.66
C ARG A 43 -1.09 -6.12 19.15
N ASP A 44 -1.07 -5.30 18.10
CA ASP A 44 0.11 -5.12 17.25
C ASP A 44 0.80 -3.76 17.41
N PHE A 45 0.22 -2.82 18.16
CA PHE A 45 0.81 -1.47 18.30
C PHE A 45 2.00 -1.39 19.26
N SER A 46 2.20 -2.43 20.08
CA SER A 46 3.30 -2.51 21.05
C SER A 46 4.27 -3.65 20.76
N ILE A 47 4.24 -4.22 19.55
CA ILE A 47 5.11 -5.33 19.19
C ILE A 47 6.54 -4.82 18.93
N ALA A 48 7.51 -5.69 19.20
CA ALA A 48 8.91 -5.39 18.92
C ALA A 48 9.16 -5.24 17.42
N LYS A 49 10.18 -4.45 17.05
CA LYS A 49 10.58 -4.23 15.65
C LYS A 49 10.83 -5.53 14.87
N SER A 50 11.39 -6.56 15.53
CA SER A 50 11.58 -7.87 14.90
C SER A 50 10.27 -8.55 14.49
N GLU A 51 9.21 -8.35 15.27
CA GLU A 51 7.88 -8.90 14.98
C GLU A 51 7.20 -8.11 13.87
N VAL A 52 7.40 -6.79 13.80
CA VAL A 52 6.99 -5.97 12.64
C VAL A 52 7.55 -6.58 11.35
N LEU A 53 8.87 -6.80 11.30
CA LEU A 53 9.53 -7.36 10.11
C LEU A 53 8.98 -8.73 9.71
N LYS A 54 8.65 -9.61 10.68
CA LYS A 54 8.05 -10.92 10.41
C LYS A 54 6.62 -10.83 9.88
N LYS A 55 5.87 -9.80 10.29
CA LYS A 55 4.47 -9.60 9.86
C LYS A 55 4.37 -8.84 8.54
N THR A 56 5.40 -8.09 8.17
CA THR A 56 5.48 -7.43 6.86
C THR A 56 5.62 -8.46 5.76
N LYS A 57 4.72 -8.39 4.79
CA LYS A 57 4.77 -9.14 3.54
C LYS A 57 5.11 -8.18 2.42
N SER A 58 6.13 -8.52 1.64
CA SER A 58 6.47 -7.77 0.44
C SER A 58 6.04 -8.57 -0.79
N PHE A 59 5.61 -7.85 -1.82
CA PHE A 59 5.33 -8.43 -3.13
C PHE A 59 6.22 -7.70 -4.13
N TRP A 60 7.10 -8.44 -4.80
CA TRP A 60 7.99 -7.87 -5.79
C TRP A 60 7.78 -8.50 -7.17
N LEU A 61 7.93 -7.69 -8.21
CA LEU A 61 7.69 -8.10 -9.59
C LEU A 61 8.55 -9.30 -10.02
N TRP A 62 9.77 -9.43 -9.48
CA TRP A 62 10.66 -10.57 -9.77
C TRP A 62 10.29 -11.87 -9.05
N GLU A 63 9.32 -11.83 -8.14
CA GLU A 63 8.78 -13.00 -7.44
C GLU A 63 7.50 -13.53 -8.10
N HIS A 64 7.05 -12.88 -9.19
CA HIS A 64 5.79 -13.16 -9.87
C HIS A 64 6.02 -13.28 -11.38
N ALA A 65 5.20 -14.04 -12.09
CA ALA A 65 5.34 -14.19 -13.54
C ALA A 65 4.92 -12.92 -14.28
N THR A 66 3.96 -12.16 -13.73
CA THR A 66 3.45 -10.93 -14.34
C THR A 66 3.11 -9.86 -13.31
N GLU A 67 3.04 -8.60 -13.76
CA GLU A 67 2.55 -7.48 -12.95
C GLU A 67 1.10 -7.68 -12.50
N LYS A 68 0.28 -8.32 -13.34
CA LYS A 68 -1.10 -8.66 -13.02
C LYS A 68 -1.19 -9.61 -11.83
N GLU A 69 -0.41 -10.69 -11.85
CA GLU A 69 -0.40 -11.71 -10.78
C GLU A 69 0.03 -11.10 -9.44
N MET A 70 1.06 -10.24 -9.44
CA MET A 70 1.47 -9.50 -8.26
C MET A 70 0.33 -8.61 -7.72
N LEU A 71 -0.37 -7.89 -8.60
CA LEU A 71 -1.53 -7.07 -8.23
C LEU A 71 -2.71 -7.91 -7.72
N GLU A 72 -2.93 -9.11 -8.26
CA GLU A 72 -3.96 -10.05 -7.78
C GLU A 72 -3.66 -10.50 -6.34
N HIS A 73 -2.39 -10.78 -6.01
CA HIS A 73 -1.97 -11.11 -4.64
C HIS A 73 -2.12 -9.93 -3.66
N ILE A 74 -1.78 -8.72 -4.09
CA ILE A 74 -1.98 -7.50 -3.30
C ILE A 74 -3.48 -7.27 -3.08
N TYR A 75 -4.30 -7.40 -4.12
CA TYR A 75 -5.75 -7.30 -4.03
C TYR A 75 -6.31 -8.32 -3.03
N ALA A 76 -5.87 -9.58 -3.11
CA ALA A 76 -6.30 -10.63 -2.19
C ALA A 76 -5.93 -10.31 -0.72
N LEU A 77 -4.75 -9.75 -0.46
CA LEU A 77 -4.34 -9.31 0.87
C LEU A 77 -5.27 -8.21 1.40
N LEU A 78 -5.51 -7.17 0.60
CA LEU A 78 -6.38 -6.05 0.98
C LEU A 78 -7.82 -6.51 1.19
N LYS A 79 -8.34 -7.37 0.31
CA LYS A 79 -9.69 -7.93 0.39
C LYS A 79 -9.85 -8.76 1.64
N THR A 80 -8.89 -9.63 1.95
CA THR A 80 -8.88 -10.44 3.17
C THR A 80 -8.88 -9.57 4.41
N ALA A 81 -8.03 -8.54 4.46
CA ALA A 81 -7.99 -7.61 5.59
C ALA A 81 -9.31 -6.85 5.76
N CYS A 82 -9.94 -6.44 4.65
CA CYS A 82 -11.25 -5.78 4.66
C CYS A 82 -12.34 -6.72 5.19
N ASP A 83 -12.41 -7.95 4.69
CA ASP A 83 -13.41 -8.94 5.08
C ASP A 83 -13.27 -9.34 6.54
N GLN A 84 -12.04 -9.49 7.04
CA GLN A 84 -11.79 -9.76 8.46
C GLN A 84 -12.36 -8.68 9.37
N VAL A 85 -12.12 -7.40 9.06
CA VAL A 85 -12.66 -6.29 9.86
C VAL A 85 -14.18 -6.22 9.73
N LYS A 86 -14.70 -6.37 8.51
CA LYS A 86 -16.15 -6.33 8.27
C LYS A 86 -16.87 -7.42 9.06
N ASN A 87 -16.36 -8.65 9.03
CA ASN A 87 -16.97 -9.80 9.71
C ASN A 87 -16.83 -9.71 11.23
N ALA A 88 -15.73 -9.17 11.75
CA ALA A 88 -15.53 -9.02 13.20
C ALA A 88 -16.43 -7.96 13.86
N HIS A 89 -16.98 -7.04 13.06
CA HIS A 89 -17.76 -5.90 13.55
C HIS A 89 -19.13 -5.76 12.87
N ASP A 90 -19.67 -6.85 12.28
CA ASP A 90 -20.95 -6.87 11.58
C ASP A 90 -21.13 -5.73 10.55
N GLY A 91 -20.04 -5.33 9.90
CA GLY A 91 -19.98 -4.24 8.93
C GLY A 91 -20.03 -2.82 9.50
N ALA A 92 -20.05 -2.64 10.83
CA ALA A 92 -20.05 -1.32 11.46
C ALA A 92 -18.69 -0.60 11.37
N VAL A 93 -17.61 -1.35 11.18
CA VAL A 93 -16.23 -0.84 11.13
C VAL A 93 -15.59 -1.17 9.78
N SER A 94 -14.88 -0.20 9.22
CA SER A 94 -14.11 -0.34 7.99
C SER A 94 -12.64 -0.62 8.29
N ALA A 95 -11.98 -1.44 7.46
CA ALA A 95 -10.54 -1.56 7.51
C ALA A 95 -9.87 -0.20 7.18
N ILE A 96 -8.72 0.06 7.79
CA ILE A 96 -7.98 1.31 7.61
C ILE A 96 -6.72 1.06 6.78
N LEU A 97 -6.54 1.81 5.70
CA LEU A 97 -5.31 1.91 4.92
C LEU A 97 -4.42 3.02 5.51
N CYS A 98 -3.14 2.73 5.73
CA CYS A 98 -2.21 3.62 6.41
C CYS A 98 -0.84 3.64 5.71
N GLY A 99 -0.24 4.83 5.61
CA GLY A 99 1.05 5.04 4.95
C GLY A 99 1.37 6.53 4.85
N ILE A 100 2.47 6.90 4.21
CA ILE A 100 2.91 8.29 4.05
C ILE A 100 2.62 8.76 2.63
N GLY A 101 1.79 9.79 2.46
CA GLY A 101 1.46 10.36 1.15
C GLY A 101 0.46 9.54 0.33
N ILE A 102 -0.06 8.45 0.90
CA ILE A 102 -0.87 7.45 0.20
C ILE A 102 -2.17 7.98 -0.39
N THR A 103 -2.71 9.10 0.12
CA THR A 103 -3.96 9.67 -0.41
C THR A 103 -3.79 10.31 -1.78
N SER A 104 -2.61 10.85 -2.07
CA SER A 104 -2.31 11.53 -3.34
C SER A 104 -1.48 10.69 -4.30
N SER A 105 -0.79 9.66 -3.81
CA SER A 105 0.00 8.73 -4.64
C SER A 105 -0.60 7.31 -4.65
N ASP A 106 -0.38 6.56 -3.58
CA ASP A 106 -0.39 5.10 -3.62
C ASP A 106 -1.79 4.53 -3.82
N ILE A 107 -2.79 5.06 -3.13
CA ILE A 107 -4.18 4.60 -3.26
C ILE A 107 -4.71 4.88 -4.68
N PRO A 108 -4.67 6.13 -5.20
CA PRO A 108 -5.10 6.40 -6.57
C PRO A 108 -4.41 5.51 -7.60
N ILE A 109 -3.08 5.33 -7.48
CA ILE A 109 -2.29 4.50 -8.38
C ILE A 109 -2.73 3.04 -8.30
N LEU A 110 -2.82 2.47 -7.10
CA LEU A 110 -3.14 1.05 -6.91
C LEU A 110 -4.53 0.70 -7.47
N PHE A 111 -5.52 1.55 -7.23
CA PHE A 111 -6.87 1.34 -7.77
C PHE A 111 -6.93 1.54 -9.29
N GLU A 112 -6.12 2.44 -9.85
CA GLU A 112 -5.99 2.53 -11.31
C GLU A 112 -5.36 1.27 -11.90
N LEU A 113 -4.34 0.72 -11.24
CA LEU A 113 -3.70 -0.52 -11.66
C LEU A 113 -4.68 -1.71 -11.61
N PHE A 114 -5.49 -1.84 -10.56
CA PHE A 114 -6.54 -2.88 -10.52
C PHE A 114 -7.50 -2.78 -11.70
N LYS A 115 -7.88 -1.57 -12.11
CA LYS A 115 -8.74 -1.36 -13.29
C LYS A 115 -8.01 -1.67 -14.60
N ARG A 116 -6.80 -1.13 -14.77
CA ARG A 116 -5.96 -1.32 -15.96
C ARG A 116 -5.68 -2.78 -16.25
N PHE A 117 -5.48 -3.59 -15.21
CA PHE A 117 -5.24 -5.04 -15.32
C PHE A 117 -6.52 -5.89 -15.25
N HIS A 118 -7.70 -5.27 -15.26
CA HIS A 118 -9.00 -5.95 -15.21
C HIS A 118 -9.19 -6.87 -13.99
N ILE A 119 -8.60 -6.50 -12.85
CA ILE A 119 -8.83 -7.14 -11.55
C ILE A 119 -10.16 -6.67 -10.96
N LEU A 120 -10.49 -5.39 -11.18
CA LEU A 120 -11.76 -4.77 -10.79
C LEU A 120 -12.32 -3.96 -11.95
N SER A 121 -13.64 -3.99 -12.12
CA SER A 121 -14.35 -2.99 -12.90
C SER A 121 -14.33 -1.61 -12.21
N ASN A 122 -14.72 -0.54 -12.91
CA ASN A 122 -14.83 0.79 -12.32
C ASN A 122 -15.77 0.81 -11.10
N GLN A 123 -16.90 0.10 -11.18
CA GLN A 123 -17.88 0.03 -10.10
C GLN A 123 -17.32 -0.73 -8.89
N GLU A 124 -16.65 -1.85 -9.13
CA GLU A 124 -16.05 -2.65 -8.05
C GLU A 124 -14.87 -1.93 -7.40
N ALA A 125 -14.04 -1.25 -8.20
CA ALA A 125 -12.94 -0.42 -7.71
C ALA A 125 -13.47 0.70 -6.80
N PHE A 126 -14.52 1.41 -7.22
CA PHE A 126 -15.15 2.45 -6.41
C PHE A 126 -15.72 1.88 -5.09
N ALA A 127 -16.48 0.78 -5.16
CA ALA A 127 -17.05 0.15 -3.97
C ALA A 127 -15.96 -0.36 -3.01
N PHE A 128 -14.91 -0.99 -3.54
CA PHE A 128 -13.81 -1.53 -2.77
C PHE A 128 -12.99 -0.41 -2.12
N GLN A 129 -12.68 0.68 -2.83
CA GLN A 129 -12.00 1.84 -2.26
C GLN A 129 -12.79 2.43 -1.08
N ASN A 130 -14.11 2.54 -1.22
CA ASN A 130 -14.99 3.09 -0.18
C ASN A 130 -15.22 2.13 1.00
N SER A 131 -14.83 0.85 0.89
CA SER A 131 -14.84 -0.07 2.03
C SER A 131 -13.72 0.17 3.05
N PHE A 132 -12.77 1.05 2.71
CA PHE A 132 -11.69 1.45 3.59
C PHE A 132 -11.90 2.86 4.19
N ARG A 133 -11.28 3.09 5.34
CA ARG A 133 -10.89 4.42 5.80
C ARG A 133 -9.41 4.61 5.51
N VAL A 134 -8.96 5.86 5.43
CA VAL A 134 -7.56 6.18 5.09
C VAL A 134 -6.96 7.06 6.18
N VAL A 135 -5.77 6.69 6.65
CA VAL A 135 -4.93 7.49 7.54
C VAL A 135 -3.64 7.81 6.80
N ASP A 136 -3.51 9.06 6.35
CA ASP A 136 -2.30 9.55 5.71
C ASP A 136 -1.37 10.18 6.75
N LEU A 137 -0.21 9.56 6.97
CA LEU A 137 0.76 10.00 7.95
C LEU A 137 1.55 11.24 7.49
N SER A 138 1.52 11.59 6.20
CA SER A 138 2.16 12.83 5.71
C SER A 138 1.53 14.09 6.32
N CYS A 139 0.23 14.04 6.61
CA CYS A 139 -0.51 15.13 7.25
C CYS A 139 -0.20 15.29 8.75
N SER A 140 0.46 14.31 9.38
CA SER A 140 0.84 14.35 10.82
C SER A 140 2.15 15.10 11.08
N SER A 141 2.74 15.71 10.04
CA SER A 141 4.02 16.45 10.12
C SER A 141 3.91 17.83 10.78
N SER A 142 2.72 18.25 11.22
CA SER A 142 2.54 19.43 12.08
C SER A 142 2.81 19.11 13.56
N GLY A 143 4.06 18.77 13.90
CA GLY A 143 4.58 18.82 15.27
C GLY A 143 4.82 17.48 16.01
N ARG A 144 6.10 17.21 16.29
CA ARG A 144 6.64 16.34 17.37
C ARG A 144 6.50 14.80 17.34
N SER A 145 5.86 14.14 16.37
CA SER A 145 5.76 12.65 16.36
C SER A 145 6.50 11.94 15.21
N THR A 146 7.63 12.47 14.75
CA THR A 146 8.41 11.88 13.63
C THR A 146 9.25 10.66 14.00
N THR A 147 9.39 10.30 15.27
CA THR A 147 10.34 9.24 15.70
C THR A 147 9.77 7.83 15.63
N LEU A 148 8.44 7.64 15.76
CA LEU A 148 7.83 6.30 15.74
C LEU A 148 7.48 5.84 14.33
N ALA A 149 6.86 6.69 13.50
CA ALA A 149 6.41 6.31 12.15
C ALA A 149 7.57 5.97 11.19
N THR A 150 8.70 6.65 11.31
CA THR A 150 9.91 6.37 10.52
C THR A 150 10.53 5.01 10.84
N SER A 151 10.33 4.48 12.06
CA SER A 151 10.91 3.20 12.48
C SER A 151 10.22 1.97 11.88
N TYR A 152 8.95 2.10 11.45
CA TYR A 152 8.16 1.02 10.83
C TYR A 152 8.33 0.93 9.30
N ILE A 153 8.79 2.01 8.64
CA ILE A 153 8.77 2.14 7.17
C ILE A 153 10.19 2.11 6.56
N GLN A 154 11.26 2.30 7.36
CA GLN A 154 12.62 2.17 6.84
C GLN A 154 13.03 0.71 6.64
N ASN A 155 12.88 0.22 5.41
CA ASN A 155 13.59 -0.97 4.93
C ASN A 155 15.12 -0.75 5.03
N PRO A 156 15.92 -1.77 5.39
CA PRO A 156 17.37 -1.65 5.36
C PRO A 156 17.81 -1.41 3.91
N LYS A 157 18.60 -0.34 3.72
CA LYS A 157 19.20 0.03 2.44
C LYS A 157 19.76 -1.21 1.74
N ILE A 158 19.24 -1.51 0.55
CA ILE A 158 19.89 -2.41 -0.40
C ILE A 158 21.13 -1.66 -0.90
N THR A 159 22.28 -1.99 -0.34
CA THR A 159 23.58 -1.66 -0.95
C THR A 159 23.79 -2.59 -2.13
N PHE A 160 24.00 -2.02 -3.32
CA PHE A 160 24.61 -2.69 -4.46
C PHE A 160 26.07 -3.03 -4.15
#